data_AF-A0A9D2JY55-F1
#
_entry.id   AF-A0A9D2JY55-F1
#
_cell.length_a   1.000
_cell.length_b   1.000
_cell.length_c   1.000
_cell.angle_alpha   90.00
_cell.angle_beta   90.00
_cell.angle_gamma   90.00
#
_symmetry.space_group_name_H-M   'P 1'
#
loop_
_entity.id
_entity.type
_entity.pdbx_description
1 polymer ?
#
loop_
_entity_poly.entity_id
_entity_poly.type
_entity_poly.pdbx_seq_one_letter_code
_entity_poly.pdbx_strand_id
1 'polypeptide(L)'
;KAHVDKENTTIVEGSGDEQAITGRISQIKAQLEETDSSFDREKLQERLAKLSGGVAVIKVGAATETEMKERKLRIEDALNSTRAAVEEGIVAGGGTALVEIYDKVASLEAEGDEKTGVNIVLKALESPIRQIAENAGLEGSVIVTKLKEQTNGFGYNAETNEWVNMIEAGIVDPKKVTRSALQNAGSIASMFLTTEAVVADIPEDNIGDMGMGGGMPGMM
;
A
#
# COMPACT_ATOMS: atom_id res chain seq x y z
N LYS A 1 -13.30 -19.57 14.29
CA LYS A 1 -13.22 -18.13 14.65
C LYS A 1 -13.41 -17.28 13.39
N ALA A 2 -14.26 -16.23 13.42
CA ALA A 2 -14.47 -15.35 12.26
C ALA A 2 -13.72 -14.01 12.45
N HIS A 3 -13.06 -13.54 11.40
CA HIS A 3 -12.45 -12.22 11.30
C HIS A 3 -13.19 -11.43 10.22
N VAL A 4 -13.68 -10.25 10.57
CA VAL A 4 -14.46 -9.39 9.67
C VAL A 4 -13.73 -8.06 9.53
N ASP A 5 -13.42 -7.67 8.29
CA ASP A 5 -12.91 -6.36 7.93
C ASP A 5 -13.94 -5.60 7.05
N LYS A 6 -13.59 -4.41 6.57
CA LYS A 6 -14.51 -3.54 5.80
C LYS A 6 -15.06 -4.21 4.54
N GLU A 7 -14.30 -5.09 3.91
CA GLU A 7 -14.62 -5.67 2.59
C GLU A 7 -14.71 -7.19 2.60
N ASN A 8 -14.12 -7.86 3.60
CA ASN A 8 -13.96 -9.30 3.65
C ASN A 8 -14.40 -9.91 4.99
N THR A 9 -14.84 -11.16 4.94
CA THR A 9 -15.07 -12.01 6.10
C THR A 9 -14.28 -13.31 5.95
N THR A 10 -13.40 -13.59 6.91
CA THR A 10 -12.53 -14.77 6.94
C THR A 10 -12.95 -15.70 8.07
N ILE A 11 -13.22 -16.98 7.75
CA ILE A 11 -13.55 -18.01 8.73
C ILE A 11 -12.35 -18.92 8.92
N VAL A 12 -11.79 -18.92 10.12
CA VAL A 12 -10.62 -19.71 10.53
C VAL A 12 -11.10 -20.91 11.35
N GLU A 13 -10.57 -22.11 11.07
CA GLU A 13 -10.92 -23.36 11.79
C GLU A 13 -12.44 -23.62 11.81
N GLY A 14 -13.05 -23.82 10.64
CA GLY A 14 -14.45 -24.22 10.55
C GLY A 14 -14.65 -25.67 11.00
N SER A 15 -15.69 -25.93 11.81
CA SER A 15 -16.03 -27.28 12.31
C SER A 15 -16.79 -28.14 11.28
N GLY A 16 -16.56 -27.93 9.98
CA GLY A 16 -17.20 -28.68 8.92
C GLY A 16 -16.63 -30.09 8.79
N ASP A 17 -17.44 -31.05 8.36
CA ASP A 17 -16.99 -32.41 8.08
C ASP A 17 -16.04 -32.44 6.87
N GLU A 18 -14.84 -33.00 7.06
CA GLU A 18 -13.81 -33.13 6.03
C GLU A 18 -14.30 -33.95 4.81
N GLN A 19 -15.15 -34.96 5.04
CA GLN A 19 -15.70 -35.76 3.94
C GLN A 19 -16.67 -34.94 3.10
N ALA A 20 -17.54 -34.15 3.73
CA ALA A 20 -18.44 -33.24 3.04
C ALA A 20 -17.68 -32.17 2.23
N ILE A 21 -16.59 -31.61 2.77
CA ILE A 21 -15.75 -30.62 2.07
C ILE A 21 -15.07 -31.27 0.85
N THR A 22 -14.47 -32.45 1.03
CA THR A 22 -13.81 -33.19 -0.06
C THR A 22 -14.81 -33.59 -1.14
N GLY A 23 -16.00 -34.06 -0.75
CA GLY A 23 -17.10 -34.36 -1.66
C GLY A 23 -17.52 -33.12 -2.46
N ARG A 24 -17.59 -31.95 -1.82
CA ARG A 24 -17.91 -30.70 -2.50
C ARG A 24 -16.82 -30.25 -3.48
N ILE A 25 -15.56 -30.43 -3.13
CA ILE A 25 -14.42 -30.15 -4.04
C ILE A 25 -14.52 -31.02 -5.29
N SER A 26 -14.76 -32.33 -5.14
CA SER A 26 -14.92 -33.26 -6.27
C SER A 26 -16.12 -32.89 -7.16
N GLN A 27 -17.24 -32.51 -6.55
CA GLN A 27 -18.43 -32.07 -7.29
C GLN A 27 -18.13 -30.82 -8.15
N ILE A 28 -17.43 -29.84 -7.59
CA ILE A 28 -17.08 -28.60 -8.33
C ILE A 28 -16.10 -28.90 -9.47
N LYS A 29 -15.16 -29.83 -9.28
CA LYS A 29 -14.24 -30.27 -10.35
C LYS A 29 -14.98 -30.93 -11.51
N ALA A 30 -15.94 -31.81 -11.25
CA ALA A 30 -16.76 -32.40 -12.29
C ALA A 30 -17.59 -31.35 -13.05
N GLN A 31 -18.20 -30.41 -12.32
CA GLN A 31 -18.95 -29.29 -12.92
C GLN A 31 -18.09 -28.37 -13.80
N LEU A 32 -16.80 -28.23 -13.50
CA LEU A 32 -15.85 -27.46 -14.30
C LEU A 32 -15.55 -28.12 -15.65
N GLU A 33 -15.54 -29.46 -15.71
CA GLU A 33 -15.31 -30.22 -16.94
C GLU A 33 -16.54 -30.22 -17.86
N GLU A 34 -17.75 -30.21 -17.29
CA GLU A 34 -19.02 -30.20 -18.03
C GLU A 34 -19.48 -28.79 -18.44
N THR A 35 -18.85 -27.75 -17.90
CA THR A 35 -19.26 -26.35 -18.15
C THR A 35 -18.63 -25.80 -19.42
N ASP A 36 -19.48 -25.35 -20.34
CA ASP A 36 -19.10 -24.61 -21.56
C ASP A 36 -19.12 -23.08 -21.36
N SER A 37 -19.75 -22.61 -20.28
CA SER A 37 -19.86 -21.18 -19.93
C SER A 37 -18.56 -20.67 -19.29
N SER A 38 -17.94 -19.65 -19.89
CA SER A 38 -16.74 -19.00 -19.33
C SER A 38 -17.00 -18.35 -17.98
N PHE A 39 -18.18 -17.76 -17.79
CA PHE A 39 -18.60 -17.12 -16.54
C PHE A 39 -18.73 -18.16 -15.41
N ASP A 40 -19.39 -19.29 -15.68
CA ASP A 40 -19.56 -20.33 -14.66
C ASP A 40 -18.23 -21.00 -14.31
N ARG A 41 -17.35 -21.16 -15.30
CA ARG A 41 -15.99 -21.68 -15.09
C ARG A 41 -15.19 -20.80 -14.12
N GLU A 42 -15.21 -19.48 -14.31
CA GLU A 42 -14.54 -18.53 -13.43
C GLU A 42 -15.08 -18.62 -11.99
N LYS A 43 -16.41 -18.63 -11.82
CA LYS A 43 -17.03 -18.67 -10.49
C LYS A 43 -16.84 -20.01 -9.78
N LEU A 44 -16.84 -21.12 -10.50
CA LEU A 44 -16.53 -22.42 -9.94
C LEU A 44 -15.05 -22.52 -9.53
N GLN A 45 -14.14 -21.92 -10.30
CA GLN A 45 -12.71 -21.83 -9.93
C GLN A 45 -12.49 -20.99 -8.66
N GLU A 46 -13.15 -19.83 -8.51
CA GLU A 46 -13.07 -19.01 -7.29
C GLU A 46 -13.52 -19.80 -6.06
N ARG A 47 -14.61 -20.56 -6.18
CA ARG A 47 -15.14 -21.39 -5.09
C ARG A 47 -14.22 -22.56 -4.76
N LEU A 48 -13.70 -23.22 -5.79
CA LEU A 48 -12.74 -24.31 -5.64
C LEU A 48 -11.50 -23.83 -4.89
N ALA A 49 -10.94 -22.69 -5.29
CA ALA A 49 -9.78 -22.08 -4.66
C ALA A 49 -10.01 -21.78 -3.17
N LYS A 50 -11.19 -21.25 -2.80
CA LYS A 50 -11.54 -20.99 -1.39
C LYS A 50 -11.70 -22.27 -0.57
N LEU A 51 -12.17 -23.36 -1.17
CA LEU A 51 -12.35 -24.65 -0.48
C LEU A 51 -11.04 -25.44 -0.37
N SER A 52 -10.18 -25.40 -1.38
CA SER A 52 -8.91 -26.14 -1.40
C SER A 52 -7.73 -25.38 -0.80
N GLY A 53 -7.78 -24.04 -0.80
CA GLY A 53 -6.67 -23.18 -0.35
C GLY A 53 -6.50 -23.10 1.16
N GLY A 54 -7.54 -23.48 1.93
CA GLY A 54 -7.52 -23.42 3.39
C GLY A 54 -7.23 -22.02 3.95
N VAL A 55 -6.95 -21.95 5.25
CA VAL A 55 -6.54 -20.71 5.92
C VAL A 55 -5.29 -20.99 6.76
N ALA A 56 -4.18 -20.34 6.43
CA ALA A 56 -2.95 -20.41 7.21
C ALA A 56 -2.97 -19.34 8.32
N VAL A 57 -2.55 -19.72 9.54
CA VAL A 57 -2.46 -18.80 10.70
C VAL A 57 -1.01 -18.65 11.11
N ILE A 58 -0.51 -17.41 11.07
CA ILE A 58 0.84 -17.06 11.53
C ILE A 58 0.76 -16.55 12.97
N LYS A 59 1.44 -17.22 13.89
CA LYS A 59 1.52 -16.83 15.30
C LYS A 59 2.85 -16.11 15.55
N VAL A 60 2.78 -14.82 15.91
CA VAL A 60 3.95 -13.98 16.18
C VAL A 60 4.24 -13.95 17.67
N GLY A 61 5.47 -14.27 18.06
CA GLY A 61 5.95 -14.20 19.45
C GLY A 61 7.06 -13.17 19.64
N ALA A 62 7.14 -12.60 20.84
CA ALA A 62 8.21 -11.68 21.24
C ALA A 62 8.42 -11.72 22.77
N ALA A 63 9.52 -11.12 23.25
CA ALA A 63 9.86 -11.12 24.67
C ALA A 63 9.03 -10.10 25.47
N THR A 64 8.56 -9.04 24.84
CA THR A 64 7.71 -7.99 25.45
C THR A 64 6.45 -7.76 24.62
N GLU A 65 5.40 -7.22 25.24
CA GLU A 65 4.15 -6.91 24.54
C GLU A 65 4.34 -5.86 23.44
N THR A 66 5.15 -4.82 23.71
CA THR A 66 5.46 -3.77 22.73
C THR A 66 6.17 -4.34 21.51
N GLU A 67 7.17 -5.20 21.72
CA GLU A 67 7.88 -5.87 20.64
C GLU A 67 6.95 -6.83 19.87
N MET A 68 6.05 -7.52 20.56
CA MET A 68 5.06 -8.40 19.91
C MET A 68 4.17 -7.60 18.96
N LYS A 69 3.68 -6.44 19.40
CA LYS A 69 2.83 -5.54 18.60
C LYS A 69 3.59 -5.01 17.38
N GLU A 70 4.82 -4.56 17.57
CA GLU A 70 5.67 -4.07 16.47
C GLU A 70 5.97 -5.17 15.45
N ARG A 71 6.44 -6.34 15.89
CA ARG A 71 6.71 -7.49 15.00
C ARG A 71 5.46 -7.96 14.27
N LYS A 72 4.31 -7.94 14.95
CA LYS A 72 3.03 -8.29 14.34
C LYS A 72 2.71 -7.33 13.20
N LEU A 73 2.79 -6.02 13.42
CA LEU A 73 2.55 -5.01 12.38
C LEU A 73 3.51 -5.19 11.19
N ARG A 74 4.79 -5.45 11.47
CA ARG A 74 5.80 -5.69 10.43
C ARG A 74 5.49 -6.94 9.58
N ILE A 75 5.02 -8.01 10.22
CA ILE A 75 4.62 -9.25 9.53
C ILE A 75 3.32 -9.05 8.73
N GLU A 76 2.36 -8.29 9.26
CA GLU A 76 1.14 -7.93 8.53
C GLU A 76 1.46 -7.12 7.28
N ASP A 77 2.36 -6.14 7.38
CA ASP A 77 2.81 -5.33 6.25
C ASP A 77 3.57 -6.17 5.20
N ALA A 78 4.47 -7.06 5.64
CA ALA A 78 5.17 -7.98 4.76
C ALA A 78 4.21 -8.93 4.01
N LEU A 79 3.17 -9.43 4.69
CA LEU A 79 2.15 -10.29 4.08
C LEU A 79 1.33 -9.54 3.03
N ASN A 80 0.94 -8.31 3.32
CA ASN A 80 0.17 -7.48 2.38
C ASN A 80 1.03 -7.09 1.17
N SER A 81 2.29 -6.74 1.38
CA SER A 81 3.25 -6.39 0.32
C SER A 81 3.53 -7.58 -0.60
N THR A 82 3.75 -8.77 -0.04
CA THR A 82 3.97 -9.99 -0.85
C THR A 82 2.72 -10.39 -1.63
N ARG A 83 1.52 -10.27 -1.06
CA ARG A 83 0.27 -10.47 -1.80
C ARG A 83 0.13 -9.49 -2.97
N ALA A 84 0.35 -8.20 -2.72
CA ALA A 84 0.30 -7.17 -3.75
C ALA A 84 1.34 -7.41 -4.87
N ALA A 85 2.53 -7.89 -4.51
CA ALA A 85 3.59 -8.23 -5.46
C ALA A 85 3.24 -9.45 -6.32
N VAL A 86 2.58 -10.46 -5.75
CA VAL A 86 2.10 -11.63 -6.51
C VAL A 86 0.99 -11.25 -7.48
N GLU A 87 0.12 -10.29 -7.12
CA GLU A 87 -1.00 -9.86 -7.96
C GLU A 87 -0.58 -9.04 -9.19
N GLU A 88 0.23 -7.99 -9.02
CA GLU A 88 0.58 -7.05 -10.10
C GLU A 88 2.07 -7.04 -10.46
N GLY A 89 2.89 -7.86 -9.80
CA GLY A 89 4.34 -7.88 -9.97
C GLY A 89 5.07 -6.85 -9.11
N ILE A 90 6.37 -6.72 -9.37
CA ILE A 90 7.30 -5.83 -8.65
C ILE A 90 7.92 -4.81 -9.60
N VAL A 91 8.36 -3.69 -9.03
CA VAL A 91 9.11 -2.62 -9.72
C VAL A 91 10.34 -2.21 -8.90
N ALA A 92 11.25 -1.46 -9.51
CA ALA A 92 12.42 -0.90 -8.82
C ALA A 92 11.97 0.01 -7.67
N GLY A 93 12.35 -0.35 -6.45
CA GLY A 93 11.88 0.31 -5.25
C GLY A 93 12.58 1.64 -4.95
N GLY A 94 12.37 2.15 -3.73
CA GLY A 94 13.04 3.36 -3.24
C GLY A 94 12.64 4.63 -4.01
N GLY A 95 11.45 4.65 -4.62
CA GLY A 95 11.01 5.74 -5.48
C GLY A 95 11.62 5.75 -6.89
N THR A 96 12.48 4.77 -7.22
CA THR A 96 13.13 4.66 -8.54
C THR A 96 12.12 4.53 -9.68
N ALA A 97 11.14 3.63 -9.52
CA ALA A 97 10.09 3.42 -10.53
C ALA A 97 9.28 4.69 -10.89
N LEU A 98 9.17 5.65 -9.97
CA LEU A 98 8.48 6.92 -10.23
C LEU A 98 9.32 7.87 -11.09
N VAL A 99 10.64 7.81 -10.95
CA VAL A 99 11.57 8.59 -11.79
C VAL A 99 11.74 7.94 -13.17
N GLU A 100 11.67 6.61 -13.28
CA GLU A 100 11.72 5.92 -14.58
C GLU A 100 10.58 6.32 -15.53
N ILE A 101 9.41 6.66 -14.99
CA ILE A 101 8.27 7.12 -15.80
C ILE A 101 8.31 8.63 -16.09
N TYR A 102 9.27 9.36 -15.50
CA TYR A 102 9.39 10.82 -15.62
C TYR A 102 9.41 11.26 -17.09
N ASP A 103 10.28 10.67 -17.90
CA ASP A 103 10.45 11.07 -19.30
C ASP A 103 9.20 10.80 -20.13
N LYS A 104 8.48 9.71 -19.84
CA LYS A 104 7.20 9.41 -20.50
C LYS A 104 6.15 10.46 -20.17
N VAL A 105 6.07 10.89 -18.91
CA VAL A 105 5.15 11.96 -18.50
C VAL A 105 5.58 13.31 -19.08
N ALA A 106 6.88 13.58 -19.17
CA ALA A 106 7.43 14.82 -19.73
C ALA A 106 7.20 14.94 -21.24
N SER A 107 7.08 13.80 -21.95
CA SER A 107 6.76 13.75 -23.38
C SER A 107 5.29 13.97 -23.73
N LEU A 108 4.40 14.12 -22.73
CA LEU A 108 2.98 14.37 -22.99
C LEU A 108 2.78 15.74 -23.62
N GLU A 109 2.13 15.76 -24.78
CA GLU A 109 1.74 16.99 -25.46
C GLU A 109 0.56 17.63 -24.70
N ALA A 110 0.79 18.83 -24.15
CA ALA A 110 -0.20 19.59 -23.41
C ALA A 110 0.07 21.10 -23.58
N GLU A 111 -0.99 21.91 -23.52
CA GLU A 111 -0.92 23.36 -23.68
C GLU A 111 -1.60 24.07 -22.50
N GLY A 112 -1.30 25.36 -22.32
CA GLY A 112 -1.92 26.19 -21.28
C GLY A 112 -1.85 25.58 -19.86
N ASP A 113 -3.00 25.52 -19.20
CA ASP A 113 -3.12 25.03 -17.81
C ASP A 113 -2.88 23.52 -17.69
N GLU A 114 -3.18 22.75 -18.73
CA GLU A 114 -2.89 21.30 -18.74
C GLU A 114 -1.39 21.05 -18.65
N LYS A 115 -0.57 21.86 -19.35
CA LYS A 115 0.89 21.79 -19.26
C LYS A 115 1.38 22.11 -17.84
N THR A 116 0.74 23.05 -17.16
CA THR A 116 1.03 23.33 -15.75
C THR A 116 0.72 22.12 -14.87
N GLY A 117 -0.41 21.44 -15.12
CA GLY A 117 -0.76 20.17 -14.46
C GLY A 117 0.29 19.08 -14.66
N VAL A 118 0.76 18.88 -15.90
CA VAL A 118 1.85 17.93 -16.20
C VAL A 118 3.11 18.27 -15.40
N ASN A 119 3.51 19.54 -15.34
CA ASN A 119 4.68 19.97 -14.57
C ASN A 119 4.53 19.74 -13.06
N ILE A 120 3.32 19.87 -12.51
CA ILE A 120 3.03 19.56 -11.10
C ILE A 120 3.27 18.07 -10.84
N VAL A 121 2.76 17.20 -11.72
CA VAL A 121 2.95 15.75 -11.61
C VAL A 121 4.42 15.38 -11.71
N LEU A 122 5.16 15.94 -12.68
CA LEU A 122 6.61 15.72 -12.82
C LEU A 122 7.37 16.04 -11.54
N LYS A 123 7.07 17.18 -10.92
CA LYS A 123 7.68 17.57 -9.64
C LYS A 123 7.29 16.61 -8.50
N ALA A 124 6.04 16.14 -8.48
CA ALA A 124 5.55 15.23 -7.46
C ALA A 124 6.19 13.83 -7.55
N LEU A 125 6.48 13.33 -8.76
CA LEU A 125 7.13 12.03 -8.98
C LEU A 125 8.53 11.94 -8.36
N GLU A 126 9.24 13.07 -8.26
CA GLU A 126 10.58 13.14 -7.64
C GLU A 126 10.53 13.20 -6.11
N SER A 127 9.41 13.63 -5.53
CA SER A 127 9.31 13.87 -4.09
C SER A 127 9.61 12.65 -3.22
N PRO A 128 9.17 11.41 -3.56
CA PRO A 128 9.44 10.24 -2.73
C PRO A 128 10.92 9.92 -2.59
N ILE A 129 11.67 9.87 -3.69
CA ILE A 129 13.13 9.62 -3.65
C ILE A 129 13.87 10.78 -2.98
N ARG A 130 13.43 12.04 -3.19
CA ARG A 130 13.99 13.21 -2.51
C ARG A 130 13.84 13.07 -1.00
N GLN A 131 12.65 12.70 -0.53
CA GLN A 131 12.37 12.50 0.90
C GLN A 131 13.20 11.35 1.49
N ILE A 132 13.36 10.24 0.75
CA ILE A 132 14.20 9.11 1.18
C ILE A 132 15.65 9.55 1.33
N ALA A 133 16.19 10.30 0.36
CA ALA A 133 17.55 10.81 0.40
C ALA A 133 17.78 11.82 1.54
N GLU A 134 16.84 12.75 1.75
CA GLU A 134 16.90 13.73 2.84
C GLU A 134 16.84 13.05 4.22
N ASN A 135 15.98 12.03 4.38
CA ASN A 135 15.92 11.23 5.61
C ASN A 135 17.21 10.44 5.86
N ALA A 136 17.96 10.11 4.80
CA ALA A 136 19.29 9.51 4.87
C ALA A 136 20.42 10.54 5.09
N GLY A 137 20.11 11.83 5.22
CA GLY A 137 21.08 12.91 5.45
C GLY A 137 21.82 13.37 4.18
N LEU A 138 21.23 13.15 3.00
CA LEU A 138 21.82 13.49 1.70
C LEU A 138 21.03 14.59 1.00
N GLU A 139 21.68 15.24 0.03
CA GLU A 139 21.05 16.27 -0.79
C GLU A 139 20.13 15.63 -1.84
N GLY A 140 18.82 15.57 -1.57
CA GLY A 140 17.85 14.85 -2.41
C GLY A 140 17.79 15.34 -3.86
N SER A 141 18.03 16.63 -4.10
CA SER A 141 18.11 17.19 -5.46
C SER A 141 19.24 16.57 -6.29
N VAL A 142 20.41 16.31 -5.68
CA VAL A 142 21.55 15.70 -6.36
C VAL A 142 21.24 14.24 -6.70
N ILE A 143 20.61 13.51 -5.78
CA ILE A 143 20.23 12.12 -5.99
C ILE A 143 19.20 12.01 -7.12
N VAL A 144 18.17 12.85 -7.13
CA VAL A 144 17.15 12.87 -8.18
C VAL A 144 17.76 13.15 -9.55
N THR A 145 18.59 14.19 -9.67
CA THR A 145 19.23 14.54 -10.95
C THR A 145 20.07 13.39 -11.47
N LYS A 146 20.88 12.77 -10.61
CA LYS A 146 21.72 11.63 -11.00
C LYS A 146 20.89 10.40 -11.38
N LEU A 147 19.75 10.18 -10.71
CA LEU A 147 18.84 9.07 -10.98
C LEU A 147 18.19 9.17 -12.36
N LYS A 148 17.82 10.38 -12.80
CA LYS A 148 17.29 10.62 -14.16
C LYS A 148 18.28 10.29 -15.27
N GLU A 149 19.58 10.33 -14.98
CA GLU A 149 20.64 9.97 -15.93
C GLU A 149 20.93 8.46 -15.96
N GLN A 150 20.35 7.68 -15.05
CA GLN A 150 20.57 6.22 -14.98
C GLN A 150 19.65 5.45 -15.93
N THR A 151 20.05 4.21 -16.20
CA THR A 151 19.21 3.24 -16.93
C THR A 151 18.10 2.68 -16.03
N ASN A 152 16.96 2.34 -16.62
CA ASN A 152 15.85 1.67 -15.92
C ASN A 152 16.35 0.46 -15.10
N GLY A 153 15.84 0.33 -13.88
CA GLY A 153 16.22 -0.69 -12.90
C GLY A 153 17.43 -0.32 -12.04
N PHE A 154 18.21 0.69 -12.42
CA PHE A 154 19.32 1.20 -11.62
C PHE A 154 18.88 2.37 -10.75
N GLY A 155 19.18 2.30 -9.47
CA GLY A 155 18.73 3.29 -8.49
C GLY A 155 19.72 3.51 -7.37
N TYR A 156 19.31 4.33 -6.40
CA TYR A 156 20.13 4.68 -5.25
C TYR A 156 19.69 3.89 -4.02
N ASN A 157 20.60 3.09 -3.47
CA ASN A 157 20.40 2.44 -2.18
C ASN A 157 20.79 3.42 -1.05
N ALA A 158 19.78 3.97 -0.37
CA ALA A 158 19.98 4.90 0.74
C ALA A 158 20.53 4.25 2.02
N GLU A 159 20.47 2.93 2.15
CA GLU A 159 21.03 2.20 3.30
C GLU A 159 22.56 2.07 3.18
N THR A 160 23.06 1.74 1.98
CA THR A 160 24.50 1.54 1.73
C THR A 160 25.19 2.73 1.08
N ASN A 161 24.42 3.71 0.61
CA ASN A 161 24.89 4.88 -0.16
C ASN A 161 25.50 4.55 -1.53
N GLU A 162 24.99 3.51 -2.19
CA GLU A 162 25.53 3.01 -3.46
C GLU A 162 24.49 3.05 -4.59
N TRP A 163 24.99 3.16 -5.83
CA TRP A 163 24.19 3.04 -7.04
C TRP A 163 24.18 1.58 -7.48
N VAL A 164 23.00 0.96 -7.49
CA VAL A 164 22.85 -0.48 -7.67
C VAL A 164 21.68 -0.81 -8.59
N ASN A 165 21.68 -2.02 -9.14
CA ASN A 165 20.45 -2.60 -9.69
C ASN A 165 19.51 -2.89 -8.52
N MET A 166 18.37 -2.19 -8.50
CA MET A 166 17.45 -2.22 -7.37
C MET A 166 16.83 -3.61 -7.16
N ILE A 167 16.53 -4.31 -8.26
CA ILE A 167 15.93 -5.64 -8.20
C ILE A 167 16.95 -6.66 -7.71
N GLU A 168 18.17 -6.63 -8.22
CA GLU A 168 19.25 -7.53 -7.79
C GLU A 168 19.66 -7.28 -6.33
N ALA A 169 19.62 -6.02 -5.89
CA ALA A 169 19.85 -5.64 -4.50
C ALA A 169 18.67 -5.98 -3.56
N GLY A 170 17.55 -6.47 -4.09
CA GLY A 170 16.35 -6.81 -3.31
C GLY A 170 15.51 -5.61 -2.86
N ILE A 171 15.79 -4.41 -3.38
CA ILE A 171 15.04 -3.18 -3.10
C ILE A 171 13.92 -3.06 -4.12
N VAL A 172 12.81 -3.73 -3.80
CA VAL A 172 11.67 -3.89 -4.71
C VAL A 172 10.39 -3.40 -4.04
N ASP A 173 9.57 -2.71 -4.82
CA ASP A 173 8.25 -2.28 -4.39
C ASP A 173 7.17 -3.07 -5.16
N PRO A 174 6.07 -3.49 -4.51
CA PRO A 174 4.93 -4.07 -5.22
C PRO A 174 4.34 -3.04 -6.20
N LYS A 175 4.20 -3.40 -7.47
CA LYS A 175 3.68 -2.49 -8.52
C LYS A 175 2.33 -1.89 -8.15
N LYS A 176 1.45 -2.71 -7.56
CA LYS A 176 0.12 -2.31 -7.08
C LYS A 176 0.21 -1.15 -6.09
N VAL A 177 1.16 -1.20 -5.15
CA VAL A 177 1.32 -0.17 -4.11
C VAL A 177 1.75 1.15 -4.73
N THR A 178 2.79 1.14 -5.58
CA THR A 178 3.28 2.36 -6.25
C THR A 178 2.21 3.01 -7.13
N ARG A 179 1.47 2.19 -7.91
CA ARG A 179 0.37 2.66 -8.77
C ARG A 179 -0.78 3.23 -7.94
N SER A 180 -1.26 2.50 -6.95
CA SER A 180 -2.38 2.92 -6.11
C SER A 180 -2.05 4.16 -5.30
N ALA A 181 -0.83 4.28 -4.78
CA ALA A 181 -0.38 5.48 -4.07
C ALA A 181 -0.45 6.72 -4.97
N LEU A 182 0.11 6.65 -6.18
CA LEU A 182 0.09 7.76 -7.14
C LEU A 182 -1.34 8.14 -7.56
N GLN A 183 -2.18 7.15 -7.87
CA GLN A 183 -3.57 7.39 -8.29
C GLN A 183 -4.42 8.01 -7.18
N ASN A 184 -4.31 7.50 -5.96
CA ASN A 184 -5.06 8.04 -4.82
C ASN A 184 -4.59 9.45 -4.46
N ALA A 185 -3.27 9.70 -4.49
CA ALA A 185 -2.71 11.03 -4.28
C ALA A 185 -3.21 12.03 -5.33
N GLY A 186 -3.18 11.64 -6.62
CA GLY A 186 -3.71 12.46 -7.71
C GLY A 186 -5.21 12.74 -7.57
N SER A 187 -5.99 11.73 -7.16
CA SER A 187 -7.43 11.87 -6.93
C SER A 187 -7.77 12.84 -5.79
N ILE A 188 -7.03 12.79 -4.68
CA ILE A 188 -7.24 13.72 -3.56
C ILE A 188 -6.76 15.12 -3.93
N ALA A 189 -5.61 15.23 -4.60
CA ALA A 189 -5.06 16.51 -5.02
C ALA A 189 -5.99 17.25 -5.99
N SER A 190 -6.61 16.55 -6.95
CA SER A 190 -7.54 17.18 -7.89
C SER A 190 -8.81 17.69 -7.19
N MET A 191 -9.38 16.90 -6.27
CA MET A 191 -10.49 17.36 -5.43
C MET A 191 -10.10 18.58 -4.59
N PHE A 192 -8.91 18.56 -3.99
CA PHE A 192 -8.44 19.65 -3.14
C PHE A 192 -8.19 20.94 -3.93
N LEU A 193 -7.54 20.86 -5.08
CA LEU A 193 -7.24 22.01 -5.95
C LEU A 193 -8.50 22.66 -6.54
N THR A 194 -9.60 21.92 -6.64
CA THR A 194 -10.89 22.43 -7.16
C THR A 194 -11.84 22.86 -6.05
N THR A 195 -11.42 22.76 -4.79
CA THR A 195 -12.23 23.17 -3.64
C THR A 195 -12.13 24.67 -3.43
N GLU A 196 -13.18 25.40 -3.81
CA GLU A 196 -13.25 26.87 -3.66
C GLU A 196 -13.70 27.32 -2.25
N ALA A 197 -14.45 26.48 -1.54
CA ALA A 197 -14.97 26.80 -0.22
C ALA A 197 -15.08 25.55 0.66
N VAL A 198 -14.86 25.72 1.96
CA VAL A 198 -15.02 24.68 2.98
C VAL A 198 -15.99 25.20 4.04
N VAL A 199 -17.00 24.39 4.37
CA VAL A 199 -17.90 24.63 5.51
C VAL A 199 -17.46 23.71 6.63
N ALA A 200 -17.13 24.27 7.78
CA ALA A 200 -16.70 23.55 8.97
C ALA A 200 -17.49 24.01 10.18
N ASP A 201 -17.63 23.13 11.16
CA ASP A 201 -18.20 23.48 12.46
C ASP A 201 -17.31 24.50 13.16
N ILE A 202 -17.94 25.43 13.88
CA ILE A 202 -17.21 26.39 14.71
C ILE A 202 -16.54 25.59 15.84
N PRO A 203 -15.23 25.77 16.07
CA PRO A 203 -14.55 25.12 17.20
C PRO A 203 -15.30 25.42 18.50
N GLU A 204 -15.69 24.37 19.22
CA GLU A 204 -16.29 24.53 20.54
C GLU A 204 -15.20 24.98 21.52
N ASP A 205 -15.45 26.06 22.25
CA ASP A 205 -14.60 26.48 23.38
C ASP A 205 -14.77 25.47 24.53
N ASN A 206 -14.00 24.39 24.49
CA ASN A 206 -13.85 23.51 25.64
C ASN A 206 -13.05 24.23 26.73
N ILE A 207 -13.74 25.02 27.56
CA ILE A 207 -13.26 25.44 28.88
C ILE A 207 -13.27 24.19 29.78
N GLY A 208 -12.29 23.32 29.57
CA GLY A 208 -12.12 22.09 30.35
C GLY A 208 -10.66 21.74 30.63
N ASP A 209 -9.69 22.44 30.03
CA ASP A 209 -8.25 22.12 30.18
C ASP A 209 -7.42 23.29 30.73
N MET A 210 -7.98 24.06 31.66
CA MET A 210 -7.20 24.96 32.51
C MET A 210 -7.32 24.56 33.98
N GLY A 211 -6.34 23.76 34.42
CA GLY A 211 -5.79 23.88 35.77
C GLY A 211 -6.39 22.98 36.85
N MET A 212 -5.99 21.71 36.87
CA MET A 212 -5.73 21.03 38.15
C MET A 212 -4.53 21.72 38.80
N GLY A 213 -4.78 22.87 39.42
CA GLY A 213 -3.77 23.74 40.00
C GLY A 213 -4.30 24.45 41.23
N GLY A 214 -4.31 23.73 42.35
CA GLY A 214 -4.12 24.29 43.69
C GLY A 214 -5.23 25.16 44.28
N GLY A 215 -5.68 24.78 45.47
CA GLY A 215 -6.19 25.73 46.45
C GLY A 215 -7.67 25.58 46.74
N MET A 216 -7.99 24.70 47.69
CA MET A 216 -9.20 24.83 48.49
C MET A 216 -8.77 25.50 49.82
N PRO A 217 -8.92 26.84 49.99
CA PRO A 217 -9.06 27.44 51.31
C PRO A 217 -10.54 27.48 51.65
N GLY A 218 -10.91 26.81 52.73
CA GLY A 218 -12.30 26.65 53.15
C GLY A 218 -13.01 27.96 53.50
N MET A 219 -14.34 27.87 53.50
CA MET A 219 -15.19 28.59 54.44
C MET A 219 -16.41 27.73 54.77
N MET A 220 -16.87 27.95 55.99
CA MET A 220 -17.95 27.30 56.75
C MET A 220 -19.24 27.03 55.97
#